data_AF-A0A1B6ME17-F1
#
_entry.id   AF-A0A1B6ME17-F1
#
_cell.length_a   1.000
_cell.length_b   1.000
_cell.length_c   1.000
_cell.angle_alpha   90.00
_cell.angle_beta   90.00
_cell.angle_gamma   90.00
#
_symmetry.space_group_name_H-M   'P 1'
#
loop_
_entity.id
_entity.type
_entity.pdbx_description
1 polymer ?
#
loop_
_entity_poly.entity_id
_entity_poly.type
_entity_poly.pdbx_seq_one_letter_code
_entity_poly.pdbx_strand_id
1 'polypeptide(L)'
;VINHSPICSCNQGFTGDPFSRCYPIPPPPPPPADPIIRDPCVPSPCGPYSQCRDIGGSPSCSCLPEYTGSPPNCRPECLISAECASNLACMREKCRDPCPGSCGAGAQCNVINHT
;
A
#
# COMPACT_ATOMS: atom_id res chain seq x y z
N VAL A 1 -68.82 29.21 -20.86
CA VAL A 1 -68.29 27.84 -20.61
C VAL A 1 -67.30 27.96 -19.48
N ILE A 2 -67.66 27.46 -18.30
CA ILE A 2 -66.76 27.49 -17.14
C ILE A 2 -65.74 26.38 -17.38
N ASN A 3 -64.46 26.72 -17.30
CA ASN A 3 -63.34 25.82 -17.55
C ASN A 3 -63.35 24.74 -16.46
N HIS A 4 -63.91 23.56 -16.75
CA HIS A 4 -63.92 22.43 -15.82
C HIS A 4 -62.63 21.64 -16.03
N SER A 5 -61.55 22.05 -15.37
CA SER A 5 -60.33 21.26 -15.34
C SER A 5 -60.44 20.17 -14.27
N PRO A 6 -60.20 18.90 -14.60
CA PRO A 6 -60.18 17.83 -13.62
C PRO A 6 -58.97 17.98 -12.68
N ILE A 7 -59.18 17.67 -11.40
CA ILE A 7 -58.13 17.61 -10.39
C ILE A 7 -57.78 16.14 -10.20
N CYS A 8 -56.57 15.75 -10.61
CA CYS A 8 -56.07 14.38 -10.49
C CYS A 8 -54.89 14.34 -9.50
N SER A 9 -54.87 13.34 -8.63
CA SER A 9 -53.77 13.08 -7.71
C SER A 9 -53.52 11.57 -7.59
N CYS A 10 -52.28 11.18 -7.30
CA CYS A 10 -51.95 9.79 -7.02
C CYS A 10 -52.43 9.39 -5.62
N ASN A 11 -52.93 8.16 -5.49
CA ASN A 11 -53.33 7.58 -4.20
C ASN A 11 -52.12 7.42 -3.26
N GLN A 12 -52.38 7.26 -1.96
CA GLN A 12 -51.34 7.02 -0.97
C GLN A 12 -50.50 5.79 -1.36
N GLY A 13 -49.17 5.93 -1.28
CA GLY A 13 -48.23 4.89 -1.70
C GLY A 13 -47.89 4.91 -3.19
N PHE A 14 -48.40 5.87 -3.98
CA PHE A 14 -48.09 6.02 -5.40
C PHE A 14 -47.53 7.42 -5.72
N THR A 15 -46.68 7.50 -6.75
CA THR A 15 -46.02 8.71 -7.26
C THR A 15 -46.05 8.72 -8.79
N GLY A 16 -45.75 9.84 -9.43
CA GLY A 16 -45.77 10.00 -10.89
C GLY A 16 -46.76 11.07 -11.35
N ASP A 17 -47.14 11.00 -12.62
CA ASP A 17 -48.06 11.96 -13.23
C ASP A 17 -49.51 11.45 -13.14
N PRO A 18 -50.39 12.09 -12.37
CA PRO A 18 -51.76 11.62 -12.18
C PRO A 18 -52.63 11.76 -13.45
N PHE A 19 -52.20 12.51 -14.47
CA PHE A 19 -52.89 12.58 -15.76
C PHE A 19 -52.46 11.47 -16.72
N SER A 20 -51.24 10.95 -16.56
CA SER A 20 -50.68 9.91 -17.44
C SER A 20 -50.70 8.53 -16.78
N ARG A 21 -49.96 8.36 -15.67
CA ARG A 21 -50.06 7.22 -14.76
C ARG A 21 -49.27 7.46 -13.46
N CYS A 22 -49.79 6.87 -12.40
CA CYS A 22 -49.09 6.71 -11.13
C CYS A 22 -48.38 5.34 -11.06
N TYR A 23 -47.30 5.28 -10.29
CA TYR A 23 -46.49 4.11 -10.00
C TYR A 23 -46.33 3.96 -8.49
N PRO A 24 -46.13 2.74 -7.96
CA PRO A 24 -45.81 2.55 -6.55
C PRO A 24 -44.60 3.40 -6.16
N ILE A 25 -44.65 4.04 -4.99
CA ILE A 25 -43.50 4.74 -4.42
C ILE A 25 -42.39 3.69 -4.23
N PRO A 26 -41.20 3.90 -4.82
CA PRO A 26 -40.10 2.98 -4.62
C PRO A 26 -39.73 2.93 -3.13
N PRO A 27 -39.25 1.78 -2.63
CA PRO A 27 -38.76 1.71 -1.27
C PRO A 27 -37.64 2.75 -1.08
N PRO A 28 -37.47 3.28 0.15
CA PRO A 28 -36.36 4.17 0.44
C PRO A 28 -35.04 3.46 0.08
N PRO A 29 -34.02 4.22 -0.37
CA PRO A 29 -32.72 3.65 -0.62
C PRO A 29 -32.23 2.92 0.65
N PRO A 30 -31.47 1.82 0.49
CA PRO A 30 -30.88 1.16 1.64
C PRO A 30 -30.02 2.16 2.43
N PRO A 31 -29.88 1.97 3.75
CA PRO A 31 -28.98 2.79 4.55
C PRO A 31 -27.56 2.75 3.94
N PRO A 32 -26.78 3.83 4.08
CA PRO A 32 -25.38 3.83 3.68
C PRO A 32 -24.68 2.62 4.30
N ALA A 33 -23.90 1.89 3.51
CA ALA A 33 -23.08 0.82 4.05
C ALA A 33 -22.05 1.41 5.03
N ASP A 34 -21.84 0.74 6.16
CA ASP A 34 -20.78 1.12 7.09
C ASP A 34 -19.42 1.08 6.39
N PRO A 35 -18.52 2.05 6.64
CA PRO A 35 -17.19 2.01 6.08
C PRO A 35 -16.48 0.75 6.58
N ILE A 36 -16.12 -0.13 5.64
CA ILE A 36 -15.31 -1.30 5.97
C ILE A 36 -13.92 -0.80 6.36
N ILE A 37 -13.61 -0.83 7.65
CA ILE A 37 -12.26 -0.57 8.17
C ILE A 37 -11.38 -1.72 7.67
N ARG A 38 -10.62 -1.45 6.60
CA ARG A 38 -9.60 -2.37 6.09
C ARG A 38 -8.25 -1.83 6.52
N ASP A 39 -7.40 -2.72 7.02
CA ASP A 39 -6.02 -2.38 7.31
C ASP A 39 -5.31 -1.99 5.99
N PRO A 40 -4.85 -0.72 5.84
CA PRO A 40 -4.21 -0.27 4.62
C PRO A 40 -2.85 -0.94 4.36
N CYS A 41 -2.30 -1.66 5.35
CA CYS A 41 -1.08 -2.44 5.23
C CYS A 41 -1.31 -3.90 4.79
N VAL A 42 -2.55 -4.33 4.50
CA VAL A 42 -2.86 -5.70 4.11
C VAL A 42 -3.69 -5.75 2.81
N PRO A 43 -3.13 -6.23 1.67
CA PRO A 43 -1.72 -6.60 1.48
C PRO A 43 -0.81 -5.35 1.48
N SER A 44 0.47 -5.53 1.86
CA SER A 44 1.36 -4.38 2.06
C SER A 44 1.68 -3.66 0.74
N PRO A 45 1.48 -2.33 0.66
CA PRO A 45 1.86 -1.55 -0.53
C PRO A 45 3.34 -1.12 -0.54
N CYS A 46 4.08 -1.36 0.55
CA CYS A 46 5.39 -0.74 0.79
C CYS A 46 6.57 -1.45 0.11
N GLY A 47 6.36 -2.58 -0.56
CA GLY A 47 7.44 -3.34 -1.20
C GLY A 47 8.35 -4.09 -0.21
N PRO A 48 9.36 -4.82 -0.74
CA PRO A 48 10.29 -5.58 0.09
C PRO A 48 11.17 -4.66 0.95
N TYR A 49 11.70 -5.23 2.03
CA TYR A 49 12.61 -4.55 2.97
C TYR A 49 12.07 -3.23 3.57
N SER A 50 10.73 -3.10 3.59
CA SER A 50 10.02 -1.92 4.05
C SER A 50 9.03 -2.30 5.14
N GLN A 51 8.86 -1.44 6.14
CA GLN A 51 7.81 -1.53 7.14
C GLN A 51 6.61 -0.64 6.73
N CYS A 52 5.40 -1.18 6.86
CA CYS A 52 4.14 -0.45 6.71
C CYS A 52 3.58 -0.08 8.08
N ARG A 53 3.10 1.16 8.23
CA ARG A 53 2.38 1.64 9.41
C ARG A 53 1.11 2.35 8.97
N ASP A 54 -0.03 2.02 9.57
CA ASP A 54 -1.26 2.78 9.38
C ASP A 54 -1.20 4.11 10.16
N ILE A 55 -1.29 5.22 9.43
CA ILE A 55 -1.38 6.57 9.99
C ILE A 55 -2.69 7.19 9.52
N GLY A 56 -3.74 7.09 10.35
CA GLY A 56 -5.03 7.73 10.10
C GLY A 56 -5.83 7.10 8.95
N GLY A 57 -5.71 5.79 8.73
CA GLY A 57 -6.35 5.05 7.64
C GLY A 57 -5.58 5.09 6.32
N SER A 58 -4.31 5.53 6.36
CA SER A 58 -3.42 5.60 5.19
C SER A 58 -2.12 4.85 5.46
N PRO A 59 -1.61 4.07 4.49
CA PRO A 59 -0.36 3.34 4.68
C PRO A 59 0.83 4.30 4.59
N SER A 60 1.69 4.28 5.60
CA SER A 60 2.97 4.97 5.63
C SER A 60 4.10 3.96 5.55
N CYS A 61 5.00 4.14 4.59
CA CYS A 61 6.09 3.23 4.31
C CYS A 61 7.44 3.82 4.74
N SER A 62 8.29 3.00 5.34
CA SER A 62 9.69 3.34 5.62
C SER A 62 10.57 2.10 5.45
N CYS A 63 11.85 2.28 5.10
CA CYS A 63 12.77 1.14 5.03
C CYS A 63 12.97 0.52 6.42
N LEU A 64 13.18 -0.80 6.45
CA LEU A 64 13.62 -1.49 7.66
C LEU A 64 15.01 -0.96 8.09
N PRO A 65 15.37 -1.12 9.38
CA PRO A 65 16.72 -0.81 9.83
C PRO A 65 17.76 -1.53 8.96
N GLU A 66 18.87 -0.84 8.67
CA GLU A 66 19.97 -1.32 7.80
C GLU A 66 19.68 -1.35 6.29
N TYR A 67 18.45 -1.09 5.86
CA TYR A 67 18.11 -0.92 4.44
C TYR A 67 18.08 0.57 4.10
N THR A 68 18.55 0.90 2.90
CA THR A 68 18.69 2.28 2.40
C THR A 68 17.79 2.52 1.19
N GLY A 69 17.52 3.79 0.92
CA GLY A 69 16.67 4.22 -0.21
C GLY A 69 15.29 4.67 0.24
N SER A 70 14.33 4.58 -0.68
CA SER A 70 12.95 5.00 -0.46
C SER A 70 11.99 3.87 -0.84
N PRO A 71 11.02 3.52 0.01
CA PRO A 71 9.99 2.54 -0.35
C PRO A 71 9.30 2.91 -1.66
N PRO A 72 8.96 1.94 -2.52
CA PRO A 72 9.09 0.48 -2.33
C PRO A 72 10.46 -0.10 -2.70
N ASN A 73 11.43 0.75 -3.04
CA ASN A 73 12.76 0.35 -3.54
C ASN A 73 13.82 0.41 -2.43
N CYS A 74 13.46 -0.02 -1.22
CA CYS A 74 14.46 -0.21 -0.16
C CYS A 74 15.41 -1.33 -0.55
N ARG A 75 16.71 -1.10 -0.39
CA ARG A 75 17.76 -2.03 -0.78
C ARG A 75 18.81 -2.17 0.33
N PRO A 76 19.46 -3.33 0.43
CA PRO A 76 20.58 -3.50 1.34
C PRO A 76 21.76 -2.60 0.96
N GLU A 77 22.77 -2.54 1.82
CA GLU A 77 24.02 -1.82 1.54
C GLU A 77 24.73 -2.41 0.31
N CYS A 78 24.72 -3.74 0.18
CA CYS A 78 25.27 -4.44 -0.97
C CYS A 78 24.49 -5.72 -1.29
N LEU A 79 24.51 -6.11 -2.56
CA LEU A 79 24.11 -7.46 -3.01
C LEU A 79 25.29 -8.27 -3.53
N ILE A 80 26.32 -7.58 -4.05
CA ILE A 80 27.54 -8.17 -4.60
C ILE A 80 28.75 -7.45 -4.03
N SER A 81 29.89 -8.13 -3.91
CA SER A 81 31.10 -7.54 -3.35
C SER A 81 31.64 -6.35 -4.16
N ALA A 82 31.33 -6.26 -5.46
CA ALA A 82 31.69 -5.14 -6.31
C ALA A 82 30.97 -3.81 -5.95
N GLU A 83 29.89 -3.87 -5.16
CA GLU A 83 29.22 -2.67 -4.62
C GLU A 83 29.93 -2.12 -3.38
N CYS A 84 30.85 -2.90 -2.79
CA CYS A 84 31.63 -2.49 -1.64
C CYS A 84 32.95 -1.82 -2.06
N ALA A 85 33.54 -1.06 -1.14
CA ALA A 85 34.92 -0.59 -1.29
C ALA A 85 35.86 -1.78 -1.55
N SER A 86 36.96 -1.52 -2.24
CA SER A 86 37.81 -2.59 -2.78
C SER A 86 38.49 -3.49 -1.73
N ASN A 87 38.53 -3.04 -0.48
CA ASN A 87 39.03 -3.76 0.68
C ASN A 87 37.92 -4.46 1.50
N LEU A 88 36.67 -4.42 1.07
CA LEU A 88 35.50 -4.99 1.73
C LEU A 88 34.82 -6.00 0.81
N ALA A 89 34.07 -6.93 1.39
CA ALA A 89 33.23 -7.88 0.67
C ALA A 89 31.79 -7.80 1.13
N CYS A 90 30.85 -8.16 0.26
CA CYS A 90 29.45 -8.20 0.63
C CYS A 90 29.17 -9.46 1.46
N MET A 91 28.90 -9.29 2.75
CA MET A 91 28.65 -10.37 3.68
C MET A 91 27.36 -10.09 4.45
N ARG A 92 26.34 -10.90 4.20
CA ARG A 92 24.98 -10.73 4.77
C ARG A 92 24.44 -9.33 4.50
N GLU A 93 24.42 -8.94 3.23
CA GLU A 93 23.83 -7.67 2.77
C GLU A 93 24.53 -6.40 3.28
N LYS A 94 25.75 -6.55 3.82
CA LYS A 94 26.59 -5.47 4.34
C LYS A 94 28.04 -5.58 3.89
N CYS A 95 28.68 -4.43 3.68
CA CYS A 95 30.09 -4.38 3.33
C CYS A 95 30.96 -4.56 4.59
N ARG A 96 31.71 -5.66 4.63
CA ARG A 96 32.53 -6.04 5.79
C ARG A 96 33.88 -6.59 5.35
N ASP A 97 34.87 -6.48 6.22
CA ASP A 97 36.19 -7.07 6.01
C ASP A 97 36.07 -8.61 6.02
N PRO A 98 36.43 -9.32 4.93
CA PRO A 98 36.40 -10.78 4.86
C PRO A 98 37.55 -11.46 5.60
N CYS A 99 38.58 -10.74 6.07
CA CYS A 99 39.77 -11.34 6.69
C CYS A 99 39.54 -12.01 8.06
N PRO A 100 38.73 -11.47 8.99
CA PRO A 100 38.53 -12.07 10.30
C PRO A 100 37.96 -13.49 10.21
N GLY A 101 38.76 -14.48 10.61
CA GLY A 101 38.37 -15.90 10.62
C GLY A 101 38.57 -16.67 9.31
N SER A 102 39.03 -16.02 8.24
CA SER A 102 39.27 -16.67 6.94
C SER A 102 40.66 -17.30 6.84
N CYS A 103 41.66 -16.76 7.55
CA CYS A 103 43.05 -17.22 7.50
C CYS A 103 43.48 -17.91 8.82
N GLY A 104 44.38 -18.89 8.72
CA GLY A 104 44.92 -19.63 9.86
C GLY A 104 45.98 -18.86 10.66
N ALA A 105 46.40 -19.44 11.79
CA ALA A 105 47.43 -18.82 12.65
C ALA A 105 48.74 -18.59 11.89
N GLY A 106 49.27 -17.36 11.94
CA GLY A 106 50.50 -16.97 11.25
C GLY A 106 50.33 -16.60 9.77
N ALA A 107 49.11 -16.61 9.23
CA ALA A 107 48.83 -16.18 7.86
C ALA A 107 48.48 -14.67 7.78
N GLN A 108 48.99 -13.98 6.76
CA GLN A 108 48.63 -12.60 6.47
C GLN A 108 47.46 -12.56 5.48
N CYS A 109 46.38 -11.86 5.84
CA CYS A 109 45.24 -11.64 4.97
C CYS A 109 45.31 -10.26 4.33
N ASN A 110 45.16 -10.20 2.99
CA ASN A 110 45.06 -8.95 2.24
C ASN A 110 43.87 -9.07 1.28
N VAL A 111 43.00 -8.08 1.26
CA VAL A 111 41.86 -8.01 0.33
C VAL A 111 42.32 -7.29 -0.93
N ILE A 112 42.20 -7.97 -2.07
CA ILE A 112 42.62 -7.45 -3.37
C ILE A 112 41.35 -7.04 -4.13
N ASN A 113 41.38 -5.84 -4.74
CA ASN A 113 40.24 -5.21 -5.40
C ASN A 113 39.40 -6.14 -6.27
N HIS A 114 38.07 -5.95 -6.22
CA HIS A 114 37.13 -6.52 -7.19
C HIS A 114 37.39 -5.90 -8.58
N THR A 115 37.44 -6.72 -9.63
CA THR A 115 37.54 -6.30 -11.05
C THR A 115 36.18 -6.33 -11.73
#